data_AF-A0AB36CHB9-F1
#
_entry.id   AF-A0AB36CHB9-F1
#
_cell.length_a   1.000
_cell.length_b   1.000
_cell.length_c   1.000
_cell.angle_alpha   90.00
_cell.angle_beta   90.00
_cell.angle_gamma   90.00
#
_symmetry.space_group_name_H-M   'P 1'
#
loop_
_entity.id
_entity.type
_entity.pdbx_description
1 polymer ?
#
loop_
_entity_poly.entity_id
_entity_poly.type
_entity_poly.pdbx_seq_one_letter_code
_entity_poly.pdbx_strand_id
1 'polypeptide(L)'
;MARITFPRTVGFGAGLLALVLFVFSIFGLLWGLWRPEMTATAVEGGGFAIDTTSNAQFQGFGAFVLATALLAGAVAFGVFKYAKSRRGLATMLYLALLTVLGSLAFWLVGGFIAPTMPDVTAEVGSQVSWVPSFNPGLGLAAAPFVCLLVYWSGLYLTIESSSAGEEATAAVPTEVGQPLY
;
A
#
# COMPACT_ATOMS: atom_id res chain seq x y z
N MET A 1 -27.10 22.66 21.29
CA MET A 1 -26.32 21.93 20.25
C MET A 1 -25.59 20.77 20.92
N ALA A 2 -25.99 19.52 20.66
CA ALA A 2 -25.30 18.35 21.21
C ALA A 2 -23.98 18.14 20.46
N ARG A 3 -22.84 18.24 21.17
CA ARG A 3 -21.54 17.84 20.63
C ARG A 3 -21.54 16.31 20.51
N ILE A 4 -21.60 15.80 19.28
CA ILE A 4 -21.40 14.37 19.02
C ILE A 4 -19.94 14.05 19.35
N THR A 5 -19.69 13.52 20.54
CA THR A 5 -18.38 13.00 20.95
C THR A 5 -18.24 11.58 20.40
N PHE A 6 -17.53 11.43 19.29
CA PHE A 6 -17.18 10.11 18.77
C PHE A 6 -16.23 9.39 19.73
N PRO A 7 -16.42 8.08 20.01
CA PRO A 7 -15.45 7.31 20.76
C PRO A 7 -14.09 7.33 20.04
N ARG A 8 -13.02 7.61 20.80
CA ARG A 8 -11.65 7.82 20.28
C ARG A 8 -11.11 6.62 19.48
N THR A 9 -11.69 5.44 19.66
CA THR A 9 -11.37 4.22 18.90
C THR A 9 -11.91 4.28 17.47
N VAL A 10 -13.18 4.66 17.29
CA VAL A 10 -13.84 4.82 15.98
C VAL A 10 -13.19 5.94 15.17
N GLY A 11 -12.87 7.07 15.82
CA GLY A 11 -12.18 8.19 15.16
C GLY A 11 -10.78 7.83 14.62
N PHE A 12 -10.04 6.99 15.33
CA PHE A 12 -8.73 6.50 14.85
C PHE A 12 -8.88 5.56 13.65
N GLY A 13 -9.82 4.61 13.70
CA GLY A 13 -10.04 3.68 12.58
C GLY A 13 -10.45 4.41 11.32
N ALA A 14 -11.49 5.25 11.40
CA ALA A 14 -11.96 6.05 10.28
C ALA A 14 -10.89 7.03 9.76
N GLY A 15 -10.14 7.68 10.66
CA GLY A 15 -9.05 8.59 10.27
C GLY A 15 -7.91 7.85 9.57
N LEU A 16 -7.56 6.65 10.02
CA LEU A 16 -6.53 5.84 9.38
C LEU A 16 -6.98 5.31 8.01
N LEU A 17 -8.23 4.86 7.89
CA LEU A 17 -8.83 4.52 6.59
C LEU A 17 -8.75 5.70 5.62
N ALA A 18 -9.21 6.88 6.05
CA ALA A 18 -9.19 8.08 5.22
C ALA A 18 -7.76 8.44 4.79
N LEU A 19 -6.79 8.38 5.71
CA LEU A 19 -5.37 8.62 5.41
C LEU A 19 -4.84 7.63 4.36
N VAL A 20 -5.09 6.33 4.54
CA VAL A 20 -4.62 5.30 3.61
C VAL A 20 -5.23 5.51 2.22
N LEU A 21 -6.54 5.71 2.14
CA LEU A 21 -7.22 5.96 0.87
C LEU A 21 -6.67 7.22 0.19
N PHE A 22 -6.48 8.30 0.94
CA PHE A 22 -5.96 9.56 0.40
C PHE A 22 -4.53 9.41 -0.14
N VAL A 23 -3.62 8.86 0.66
CA VAL A 23 -2.22 8.68 0.28
C VAL A 23 -2.12 7.75 -0.94
N PHE A 24 -2.77 6.59 -0.90
CA PHE A 24 -2.72 5.66 -2.03
C PHE A 24 -3.36 6.25 -3.30
N SER A 25 -4.41 7.05 -3.18
CA SER A 25 -5.03 7.73 -4.33
C SER A 25 -4.08 8.75 -4.97
N ILE A 26 -3.37 9.55 -4.16
CA ILE A 26 -2.38 10.51 -4.69
C ILE A 26 -1.27 9.79 -5.44
N PHE A 27 -0.70 8.74 -4.84
CA PHE A 27 0.35 7.99 -5.51
C PHE A 27 -0.18 7.21 -6.73
N GLY A 28 -1.44 6.76 -6.70
CA GLY A 28 -2.11 6.15 -7.84
C GLY A 28 -2.27 7.12 -9.01
N LEU A 29 -2.61 8.38 -8.72
CA LEU A 29 -2.66 9.45 -9.72
C LEU A 29 -1.28 9.67 -10.35
N LEU A 30 -0.24 9.81 -9.53
CA LEU A 30 1.13 10.00 -10.01
C LEU A 30 1.60 8.82 -10.87
N TRP A 31 1.28 7.60 -10.43
CA TRP A 31 1.58 6.39 -11.18
C TRP A 31 0.81 6.33 -12.51
N GLY A 32 -0.47 6.71 -12.54
CA GLY A 32 -1.28 6.78 -13.75
C GLY A 32 -0.70 7.72 -14.81
N LEU A 33 -0.20 8.89 -14.39
CA LEU A 33 0.46 9.86 -15.27
C LEU A 33 1.82 9.40 -15.80
N TRP A 34 2.50 8.52 -15.06
CA TRP A 34 3.85 8.04 -15.40
C TRP A 34 3.84 6.74 -16.22
N ARG A 35 2.69 6.07 -16.38
CA ARG A 35 2.66 4.77 -17.04
C ARG A 35 3.10 4.84 -18.51
N PRO A 36 3.97 3.91 -18.96
CA PRO A 36 4.36 3.84 -20.35
C PRO A 36 3.17 3.47 -21.25
N GLU A 37 3.09 4.13 -22.40
CA GLU A 37 2.06 3.91 -23.42
C GLU A 37 2.49 2.80 -24.39
N MET A 38 1.52 2.06 -24.92
CA MET A 38 1.68 1.20 -26.09
C MET A 38 1.35 1.98 -27.36
N THR A 39 2.13 1.76 -28.41
CA THR A 39 1.89 2.32 -29.74
C THR A 39 1.38 1.25 -30.68
N ALA A 40 0.39 1.59 -31.51
CA ALA A 40 -0.05 0.75 -32.63
C ALA A 40 -0.25 1.59 -33.90
N THR A 41 -0.12 0.95 -35.05
CA THR A 41 -0.40 1.56 -36.35
C THR A 41 -1.77 1.12 -36.86
N ALA A 42 -2.58 2.08 -37.32
CA ALA A 42 -3.87 1.79 -37.94
C ALA A 42 -3.65 1.10 -39.30
N VAL A 43 -4.31 -0.04 -39.52
CA VAL A 43 -4.16 -0.90 -40.72
C VAL A 43 -5.45 -0.83 -41.57
N GLU A 44 -5.32 -1.03 -42.89
CA GLU A 44 -6.47 -1.21 -43.78
C GLU A 44 -7.38 -2.34 -43.27
N GLY A 45 -8.69 -2.06 -43.19
CA GLY A 45 -9.69 -2.99 -42.65
C GLY A 45 -10.16 -2.70 -41.22
N GLY A 46 -9.72 -1.59 -40.62
CA GLY A 46 -10.24 -1.11 -39.32
C GLY A 46 -9.60 -1.78 -38.09
N GLY A 47 -8.43 -2.39 -38.25
CA GLY A 47 -7.64 -3.00 -37.18
C GLY A 47 -6.40 -2.18 -36.81
N PHE A 48 -5.79 -2.50 -35.67
CA PHE A 48 -4.52 -1.92 -35.23
C PHE A 48 -3.42 -2.99 -35.18
N ALA A 49 -2.30 -2.75 -35.85
CA ALA A 49 -1.10 -3.57 -35.70
C ALA A 49 -0.34 -3.09 -34.45
N ILE A 50 -0.45 -3.88 -33.38
CA ILE A 50 0.20 -3.60 -32.10
C ILE A 50 1.68 -3.96 -32.20
N ASP A 51 2.56 -3.06 -31.77
CA ASP A 51 3.97 -3.41 -31.58
C ASP A 51 4.10 -4.30 -30.34
N THR A 52 4.22 -5.61 -30.57
CA THR A 52 4.27 -6.65 -29.54
C THR A 52 5.59 -6.68 -28.76
N THR A 53 6.57 -5.85 -29.14
CA THR A 53 7.83 -5.71 -28.38
C THR A 53 7.66 -4.86 -27.11
N SER A 54 6.53 -4.18 -26.94
CA SER A 54 6.26 -3.32 -25.79
C SER A 54 5.90 -4.13 -24.52
N ASN A 55 6.75 -4.02 -23.50
CA ASN A 55 6.52 -4.58 -22.15
C ASN A 55 5.73 -3.64 -21.22
N ALA A 56 5.02 -2.63 -21.76
CA ALA A 56 4.37 -1.58 -20.98
C ALA A 56 3.37 -2.11 -19.93
N GLN A 57 2.61 -3.17 -20.25
CA GLN A 57 1.70 -3.83 -19.31
C GLN A 57 2.45 -4.42 -18.11
N PHE A 58 3.53 -5.14 -18.35
CA PHE A 58 4.33 -5.76 -17.30
C PHE A 58 5.02 -4.70 -16.43
N GLN A 59 5.56 -3.65 -17.05
CA GLN A 59 6.16 -2.52 -16.33
C GLN A 59 5.13 -1.79 -15.47
N GLY A 60 3.94 -1.52 -16.01
CA GLY A 60 2.83 -0.94 -15.26
C GLY A 60 2.44 -1.79 -14.05
N PHE A 61 2.24 -3.10 -14.26
CA PHE A 61 1.94 -4.05 -13.18
C PHE A 61 3.05 -4.10 -12.12
N GLY A 62 4.31 -4.22 -12.54
CA GLY A 62 5.46 -4.26 -11.63
C GLY A 62 5.58 -2.99 -10.80
N ALA A 63 5.42 -1.82 -11.41
CA ALA A 63 5.42 -0.54 -10.71
C ALA A 63 4.25 -0.43 -9.72
N PHE A 64 3.06 -0.92 -10.07
CA PHE A 64 1.92 -0.99 -9.17
C PHE A 64 2.21 -1.84 -7.93
N VAL A 65 2.73 -3.06 -8.12
CA VAL A 65 3.07 -3.99 -7.04
C VAL A 65 4.12 -3.37 -6.10
N LEU A 66 5.19 -2.81 -6.66
CA LEU A 66 6.27 -2.22 -5.87
C LEU A 66 5.80 -0.98 -5.11
N ALA A 67 5.09 -0.07 -5.77
CA ALA A 67 4.63 1.17 -5.14
C ALA A 67 3.66 0.90 -3.99
N THR A 68 2.65 0.05 -4.20
CA THR A 68 1.66 -0.28 -3.17
C THR A 68 2.27 -1.05 -2.00
N ALA A 69 3.21 -1.96 -2.26
CA ALA A 69 3.98 -2.65 -1.23
C ALA A 69 4.81 -1.69 -0.36
N LEU A 70 5.53 -0.76 -0.99
CA LEU A 70 6.35 0.23 -0.28
C LEU A 70 5.49 1.18 0.58
N LEU A 71 4.38 1.68 0.02
CA LEU A 71 3.43 2.51 0.76
C LEU A 71 2.83 1.76 1.95
N ALA A 72 2.43 0.50 1.75
CA ALA A 72 1.91 -0.35 2.81
C ALA A 72 2.93 -0.57 3.94
N GLY A 73 4.19 -0.84 3.59
CA GLY A 73 5.28 -0.95 4.55
C GLY A 73 5.50 0.34 5.34
N ALA A 74 5.50 1.50 4.66
CA ALA A 74 5.66 2.81 5.31
C ALA A 74 4.51 3.11 6.29
N VAL A 75 3.27 2.85 5.89
CA VAL A 75 2.09 3.02 6.76
C VAL A 75 2.16 2.08 7.96
N ALA A 76 2.46 0.80 7.74
CA ALA A 76 2.58 -0.20 8.81
C ALA A 76 3.66 0.19 9.83
N PHE A 77 4.84 0.60 9.34
CA PHE A 77 5.92 1.08 10.17
C PHE A 77 5.54 2.35 10.96
N GLY A 78 4.91 3.32 10.31
CA GLY A 78 4.45 4.55 10.94
C GLY A 78 3.44 4.28 12.07
N VAL A 79 2.42 3.47 11.80
CA VAL A 79 1.42 3.10 12.81
C VAL A 79 2.07 2.32 13.95
N PHE A 80 2.96 1.37 13.65
CA PHE A 80 3.67 0.62 14.69
C PHE A 80 4.52 1.53 15.58
N LYS A 81 5.22 2.52 15.00
CA LYS A 81 6.09 3.46 15.72
C LYS A 81 5.29 4.42 16.61
N TYR A 82 4.20 4.99 16.09
CA TYR A 82 3.49 6.10 16.75
C TYR A 82 2.26 5.66 17.55
N ALA A 83 1.61 4.54 17.22
CA ALA A 83 0.41 4.04 17.91
C ALA A 83 0.74 2.95 18.95
N LYS A 84 1.74 3.19 19.82
CA LYS A 84 2.25 2.19 20.78
C LYS A 84 1.16 1.52 21.64
N SER A 85 0.20 2.31 22.14
CA SER A 85 -0.90 1.83 23.00
C SER A 85 -1.92 0.94 22.28
N ARG A 86 -1.84 0.84 20.95
CA ARG A 86 -2.74 0.03 20.11
C ARG A 86 -2.00 -1.08 19.36
N ARG A 87 -0.76 -1.37 19.74
CA ARG A 87 -0.01 -2.49 19.17
C ARG A 87 -0.71 -3.80 19.51
N GLY A 88 -0.78 -4.69 18.53
CA GLY A 88 -1.46 -5.97 18.67
C GLY A 88 -1.97 -6.50 17.34
N LEU A 89 -2.46 -7.75 17.38
CA LEU A 89 -2.91 -8.50 16.21
C LEU A 89 -4.11 -7.84 15.52
N ALA A 90 -5.05 -7.28 16.28
CA ALA A 90 -6.22 -6.62 15.71
C ALA A 90 -5.85 -5.43 14.81
N THR A 91 -4.92 -4.59 15.25
CA THR A 91 -4.41 -3.46 14.46
C THR A 91 -3.65 -3.92 13.22
N MET A 92 -2.89 -5.03 13.33
CA MET A 92 -2.20 -5.65 12.21
C MET A 92 -3.17 -6.11 11.10
N LEU A 93 -4.21 -6.87 11.47
CA LEU A 93 -5.21 -7.35 10.53
C LEU A 93 -6.04 -6.21 9.94
N TYR A 94 -6.37 -5.21 10.76
CA TYR A 94 -7.05 -4.01 10.28
C TYR A 94 -6.21 -3.25 9.27
N LEU A 95 -4.92 -3.04 9.53
CA LEU A 95 -4.01 -2.42 8.59
C LEU A 95 -3.92 -3.20 7.27
N ALA A 96 -3.81 -4.52 7.32
CA ALA A 96 -3.80 -5.35 6.13
C ALA A 96 -5.05 -5.12 5.27
N LEU A 97 -6.24 -5.11 5.89
CA LEU A 97 -7.49 -4.76 5.20
C LEU A 97 -7.44 -3.36 4.57
N LEU A 98 -6.96 -2.35 5.31
CA LEU A 98 -6.82 -0.99 4.80
C LEU A 98 -5.89 -0.93 3.59
N THR A 99 -4.80 -1.69 3.60
CA THR A 99 -3.85 -1.71 2.47
C THR A 99 -4.41 -2.38 1.21
N VAL A 100 -5.34 -3.33 1.35
CA VAL A 100 -6.10 -3.87 0.21
C VAL A 100 -6.97 -2.76 -0.40
N LEU A 101 -7.74 -2.05 0.43
CA LEU A 101 -8.59 -0.94 -0.01
C LEU A 101 -7.76 0.21 -0.61
N GLY A 102 -6.63 0.54 0.00
CA GLY A 102 -5.68 1.51 -0.52
C GLY A 102 -5.14 1.11 -1.90
N SER A 103 -4.71 -0.15 -2.06
CA SER A 103 -4.20 -0.65 -3.35
C SER A 103 -5.28 -0.64 -4.44
N LEU A 104 -6.53 -0.94 -4.06
CA LEU A 104 -7.67 -0.81 -4.97
C LEU A 104 -7.90 0.66 -5.37
N ALA A 105 -7.86 1.59 -4.42
CA ALA A 105 -8.00 3.02 -4.70
C ALA A 105 -6.86 3.54 -5.60
N PHE A 106 -5.62 3.14 -5.32
CA PHE A 106 -4.46 3.44 -6.16
C PHE A 106 -4.70 3.00 -7.60
N TRP A 107 -5.13 1.74 -7.80
CA TRP A 107 -5.37 1.17 -9.12
C TRP A 107 -6.52 1.88 -9.86
N LEU A 108 -7.65 2.13 -9.17
CA LEU A 108 -8.80 2.81 -9.76
C LEU A 108 -8.47 4.24 -10.19
N VAL A 109 -7.82 5.01 -9.31
CA VAL A 109 -7.46 6.42 -9.60
C VAL A 109 -6.42 6.49 -10.71
N GLY A 110 -5.38 5.64 -10.66
CA GLY A 110 -4.37 5.59 -11.71
C GLY A 110 -4.89 5.08 -13.05
N GLY A 111 -5.90 4.20 -13.03
CA GLY A 111 -6.62 3.75 -14.21
C GLY A 111 -7.46 4.88 -14.83
N PHE A 112 -8.12 5.68 -14.01
CA PHE A 112 -8.99 6.78 -14.46
C PHE A 112 -8.21 7.93 -15.13
N ILE A 113 -7.01 8.22 -14.65
CA ILE A 113 -6.16 9.31 -15.17
C ILE A 113 -5.39 8.90 -16.44
N ALA A 114 -5.12 7.60 -16.62
CA ALA A 114 -4.28 7.12 -17.70
C ALA A 114 -4.93 7.32 -19.08
N PRO A 115 -4.17 7.74 -20.12
CA PRO A 115 -4.67 7.87 -21.48
C PRO A 115 -5.37 6.61 -21.98
N THR A 116 -6.63 6.76 -22.40
CA THR A 116 -7.47 5.68 -22.93
C THR A 116 -7.24 5.47 -24.41
N MET A 117 -7.60 4.28 -24.91
CA MET A 117 -7.54 3.97 -26.33
C MET A 117 -8.37 4.99 -27.14
N PRO A 118 -7.80 5.65 -28.16
CA PRO A 118 -8.55 6.61 -28.96
C PRO A 118 -9.51 5.90 -29.92
N ASP A 119 -10.46 6.68 -30.42
CA ASP A 119 -11.59 6.19 -31.21
C ASP A 119 -11.13 5.62 -32.57
N VAL A 120 -11.90 4.66 -33.11
CA VAL A 120 -11.53 3.83 -34.28
C VAL A 120 -11.55 4.63 -35.61
N THR A 121 -11.72 5.94 -35.55
CA THR A 121 -11.74 6.85 -36.71
C THR A 121 -10.35 7.32 -37.14
N ALA A 122 -9.30 6.79 -36.53
CA ALA A 122 -7.91 7.12 -36.88
C ALA A 122 -7.62 6.78 -38.35
N GLU A 123 -7.01 7.72 -39.08
CA GLU A 123 -6.64 7.52 -40.48
C GLU A 123 -5.68 6.32 -40.63
N VAL A 124 -5.89 5.50 -41.67
CA VAL A 124 -5.02 4.36 -41.97
C VAL A 124 -3.56 4.86 -42.11
N GLY A 125 -2.63 4.21 -41.42
CA GLY A 125 -1.23 4.63 -41.34
C GLY A 125 -0.89 5.59 -40.19
N SER A 126 -1.88 6.10 -39.44
CA SER A 126 -1.62 6.89 -38.23
C SER A 126 -1.10 6.02 -37.07
N GLN A 127 -0.19 6.59 -36.28
CA GLN A 127 0.24 6.01 -35.02
C GLN A 127 -0.67 6.47 -33.89
N VAL A 128 -1.12 5.51 -33.11
CA VAL A 128 -2.00 5.71 -31.96
C VAL A 128 -1.28 5.21 -30.72
N SER A 129 -1.30 5.98 -29.64
CA SER A 129 -0.75 5.57 -28.34
C SER A 129 -1.83 5.55 -27.25
N TRP A 130 -1.75 4.56 -26.37
CA TRP A 130 -2.62 4.48 -25.19
C TRP A 130 -1.97 3.67 -24.08
N VAL A 131 -2.45 3.83 -22.85
CA VAL A 131 -2.00 3.00 -21.74
C VAL A 131 -2.84 1.73 -21.67
N PRO A 132 -2.22 0.54 -21.73
CA PRO A 132 -2.95 -0.71 -21.61
C PRO A 132 -3.59 -0.86 -20.23
N SER A 133 -4.84 -1.33 -20.22
CA SER A 133 -5.48 -1.79 -18.99
C SER A 133 -4.92 -3.16 -18.59
N PHE A 134 -4.87 -3.43 -17.28
CA PHE A 134 -4.53 -4.75 -16.75
C PHE A 134 -5.38 -5.04 -15.52
N ASN A 135 -5.63 -6.33 -15.28
CA ASN A 135 -6.29 -6.79 -14.07
C ASN A 135 -5.27 -6.89 -12.93
N PRO A 136 -5.49 -6.21 -11.79
CA PRO A 136 -4.52 -6.18 -10.71
C PRO A 136 -4.37 -7.53 -9.99
N GLY A 137 -5.35 -8.44 -10.10
CA GLY A 137 -5.26 -9.85 -9.72
C GLY A 137 -4.52 -10.12 -8.39
N LEU A 138 -3.51 -10.99 -8.44
CA LEU A 138 -2.65 -11.31 -7.30
C LEU A 138 -1.76 -10.14 -6.85
N GLY A 139 -1.55 -9.11 -7.68
CA GLY A 139 -0.81 -7.90 -7.31
C GLY A 139 -1.44 -7.16 -6.14
N LEU A 140 -2.77 -7.27 -5.95
CA LEU A 140 -3.46 -6.72 -4.77
C LEU A 140 -3.00 -7.33 -3.43
N ALA A 141 -2.39 -8.52 -3.46
CA ALA A 141 -1.89 -9.19 -2.26
C ALA A 141 -0.52 -8.66 -1.81
N ALA A 142 0.21 -7.91 -2.65
CA ALA A 142 1.56 -7.44 -2.32
C ALA A 142 1.55 -6.44 -1.15
N ALA A 143 0.65 -5.47 -1.18
CA ALA A 143 0.49 -4.47 -0.13
C ALA A 143 0.14 -5.08 1.25
N PRO A 144 -0.91 -5.92 1.39
CA PRO A 144 -1.19 -6.54 2.69
C PRO A 144 -0.08 -7.49 3.12
N PHE A 145 0.57 -8.21 2.22
CA PHE A 145 1.70 -9.07 2.57
C PHE A 145 2.85 -8.28 3.21
N VAL A 146 3.31 -7.19 2.56
CA VAL A 146 4.39 -6.35 3.10
C VAL A 146 3.97 -5.63 4.37
N CYS A 147 2.72 -5.15 4.45
CA CYS A 147 2.15 -4.58 5.67
C CYS A 147 2.25 -5.56 6.85
N LEU A 148 1.80 -6.80 6.65
CA LEU A 148 1.81 -7.85 7.66
C LEU A 148 3.25 -8.18 8.08
N LEU A 149 4.17 -8.35 7.11
CA LEU A 149 5.58 -8.63 7.41
C LEU A 149 6.20 -7.54 8.27
N VAL A 150 6.09 -6.27 7.85
CA VAL A 150 6.69 -5.14 8.57
C VAL A 150 6.11 -5.02 9.98
N TYR A 151 4.80 -5.15 10.13
CA TYR A 151 4.14 -5.02 11.42
C TYR A 151 4.47 -6.21 12.34
N TRP A 152 4.50 -7.43 11.80
CA TRP A 152 4.86 -8.64 12.53
C TRP A 152 6.30 -8.60 13.02
N SER A 153 7.24 -8.19 12.17
CA SER A 153 8.64 -7.97 12.57
C SER A 153 8.75 -6.98 13.72
N GLY A 154 7.97 -5.88 13.68
CA GLY A 154 7.92 -4.92 14.79
C GLY A 154 7.43 -5.54 16.10
N LEU A 155 6.34 -6.33 16.04
CA LEU A 155 5.81 -7.04 17.21
C LEU A 155 6.85 -7.99 17.80
N TYR A 156 7.46 -8.82 16.97
CA TYR A 156 8.45 -9.80 17.37
C TYR A 156 9.66 -9.15 18.06
N LEU A 157 10.21 -8.08 17.47
CA LEU A 157 11.34 -7.35 18.04
C LEU A 157 11.01 -6.67 19.39
N THR A 158 9.75 -6.28 19.61
CA THR A 158 9.34 -5.67 20.88
C THR A 158 9.23 -6.72 22.00
N ILE A 159 8.80 -7.94 21.67
CA ILE A 159 8.70 -9.04 22.64
C ILE A 159 10.10 -9.39 23.17
N GLU A 160 11.08 -9.55 22.27
CA GLU A 160 12.47 -9.87 22.63
C GLU A 160 13.11 -8.80 23.52
N SER A 161 12.82 -7.52 23.26
CA SER A 161 13.33 -6.43 24.10
C SER A 161 12.76 -6.45 25.52
N SER A 162 11.57 -7.03 25.72
CA SER A 162 10.94 -7.13 27.04
C SER A 162 11.50 -8.30 27.84
N SER A 163 11.72 -9.46 27.21
CA SER A 163 12.32 -10.64 27.88
C SER A 163 13.76 -10.37 28.31
N ALA A 164 14.57 -9.77 27.45
CA ALA A 164 15.96 -9.44 27.76
C ALA A 164 16.09 -8.45 28.94
N GLY A 165 15.16 -7.49 29.07
CA GLY A 165 15.13 -6.56 30.20
C GLY A 165 14.76 -7.23 31.53
N GLU A 166 13.86 -8.22 31.48
CA GLU A 166 13.43 -8.97 32.66
C GLU A 166 14.53 -9.90 33.18
N GLU A 167 15.24 -10.60 32.28
CA GLU A 167 16.43 -11.39 32.63
C GLU A 167 17.56 -10.53 33.20
N ALA A 168 17.82 -9.35 32.62
CA ALA A 168 18.82 -8.43 33.13
C ALA A 168 18.49 -7.90 34.54
N THR A 169 17.20 -7.67 34.83
CA THR A 169 16.74 -7.22 36.15
C THR A 169 16.82 -8.34 37.19
N ALA A 170 16.50 -9.59 36.80
CA ALA A 170 16.62 -10.76 37.66
C ALA A 170 18.08 -11.12 37.99
N ALA A 171 19.03 -10.78 37.11
CA ALA A 171 20.45 -11.00 37.32
C ALA A 171 21.13 -9.99 38.26
N VAL A 172 20.46 -8.87 38.61
CA VAL A 172 20.96 -7.94 39.63
C VAL A 172 20.67 -8.55 41.01
N PRO A 173 21.70 -8.89 41.83
CA PRO A 173 21.46 -9.36 43.18
C PRO A 173 20.71 -8.26 43.94
N THR A 174 19.47 -8.55 44.34
CA THR A 174 18.78 -7.73 45.33
C THR A 174 19.63 -7.77 46.60
N GLU A 175 20.35 -6.70 46.91
CA GLU A 175 20.92 -6.53 48.24
C GLU A 175 19.76 -6.53 49.24
N VAL A 176 19.55 -7.69 49.85
CA VAL A 176 18.65 -7.84 50.99
C VAL A 176 19.21 -6.94 52.07
N GLY A 177 18.51 -5.84 52.34
CA GLY A 177 18.94 -4.81 53.28
C GLY A 177 19.50 -5.43 54.55
N GLN A 178 20.75 -5.07 54.88
CA GLN A 178 21.36 -5.48 56.13
C GLN A 178 20.43 -5.07 57.28
N PRO A 179 20.15 -5.96 58.25
CA PRO A 179 19.41 -5.56 59.44
C PRO A 179 20.24 -4.50 60.16
N LEU A 180 19.64 -3.31 60.30
CA LEU A 180 20.15 -2.26 61.17
C LEU A 180 20.14 -2.82 62.60
N TYR A 181 21.32 -3.12 63.13
CA TYR A 181 21.54 -3.26 64.57
C TYR A 181 21.59 -1.87 65.20
#